data_AF-A0A1Y1ZXW0-F1
#
_entry.id   AF-A0A1Y1ZXW0-F1
#
_cell.length_a   1.000
_cell.length_b   1.000
_cell.length_c   1.000
_cell.angle_alpha   90.00
_cell.angle_beta   90.00
_cell.angle_gamma   90.00
#
_symmetry.space_group_name_H-M   'P 1'
#
loop_
_entity.id
_entity.type
_entity.pdbx_description
1 polymer ?
#
loop_
_entity_poly.entity_id
_entity_poly.type
_entity_poly.pdbx_seq_one_letter_code
_entity_poly.pdbx_strand_id
1 'polypeptide(L)'
;AIYVFTILFILGQFFAKVSIINFVMALSPYRSHRVLSWGFIAVACIWMVTSVFGFAFQCTSPHPWKFINHDCIDRVAFYAFVEAFNAILDTGLAIFPSAVIYGTQLAFKHKAIAICFFMSRIFVVIASVAQLVVIYSQAEDPFLSWTFALLVMIIQSLGIITACGPYLKPFLDGVNSGMIG
;
A
#
# COMPACT_ATOMS: atom_id res chain seq x y z
N ALA A 1 -7.54 20.70 -1.60
CA ALA A 1 -7.40 19.74 -0.48
C ALA A 1 -7.32 18.30 -0.96
N ILE A 2 -8.34 17.79 -1.66
CA ILE A 2 -8.41 16.38 -2.13
C ILE A 2 -7.19 15.97 -2.97
N TYR A 3 -6.75 16.83 -3.90
CA TYR A 3 -5.56 16.59 -4.73
C TYR A 3 -4.28 16.26 -3.93
N VAL A 4 -3.97 17.08 -2.91
CA VAL A 4 -2.78 16.89 -2.07
C VAL A 4 -2.92 15.63 -1.22
N PHE A 5 -4.12 15.37 -0.69
CA PHE A 5 -4.41 14.18 0.09
C PHE A 5 -4.16 12.88 -0.71
N THR A 6 -4.65 12.79 -1.95
CA THR A 6 -4.45 11.60 -2.79
C THR A 6 -2.97 11.36 -3.12
N ILE A 7 -2.20 12.41 -3.41
CA ILE A 7 -0.76 12.29 -3.67
C ILE A 7 -0.01 11.83 -2.41
N LEU A 8 -0.30 12.44 -1.25
CA LEU A 8 0.32 12.05 0.01
C LEU A 8 -0.02 10.60 0.40
N PHE A 9 -1.26 10.16 0.13
CA PHE A 9 -1.68 8.78 0.33
C PHE A 9 -0.83 7.80 -0.52
N ILE A 10 -0.71 8.07 -1.82
CA ILE A 10 0.09 7.22 -2.73
C ILE A 10 1.56 7.18 -2.30
N LEU A 11 2.15 8.33 -1.96
CA LEU A 11 3.52 8.40 -1.48
C LEU A 11 3.72 7.63 -0.16
N GLY A 12 2.78 7.77 0.78
CA GLY A 12 2.81 7.04 2.04
C GLY A 12 2.79 5.52 1.82
N GLN A 13 1.92 5.03 0.94
CA GLN A 13 1.88 3.61 0.56
C GLN A 13 3.19 3.15 -0.10
N PHE A 14 3.76 3.97 -0.99
CA PHE A 14 5.04 3.66 -1.63
C PHE A 14 6.18 3.52 -0.61
N PHE A 15 6.37 4.51 0.27
CA PHE A 15 7.41 4.46 1.30
C PHE A 15 7.23 3.29 2.27
N ALA A 16 5.99 2.97 2.63
CA ALA A 16 5.68 1.81 3.45
C ALA A 16 6.15 0.49 2.79
N LYS A 17 5.85 0.30 1.49
CA LYS A 17 6.29 -0.88 0.72
C LYS A 17 7.82 -0.96 0.64
N VAL A 18 8.48 0.14 0.30
CA VAL A 18 9.95 0.20 0.19
C VAL A 18 10.62 -0.11 1.53
N SER A 19 10.05 0.39 2.63
CA SER A 19 10.51 0.04 3.97
C SER A 19 10.46 -1.48 4.17
N ILE A 20 9.31 -2.13 4.00
CA ILE A 20 9.17 -3.59 4.17
C ILE A 20 10.19 -4.36 3.32
N ILE A 21 10.39 -3.96 2.06
CA ILE A 21 11.35 -4.64 1.17
C ILE A 21 12.79 -4.51 1.69
N ASN A 22 13.18 -3.34 2.19
CA ASN A 22 14.50 -3.14 2.79
C ASN A 22 14.72 -3.99 4.03
N PHE A 23 13.71 -4.16 4.89
CA PHE A 23 13.78 -5.08 6.04
C PHE A 23 14.11 -6.51 5.61
N VAL A 24 13.41 -7.00 4.60
CA VAL A 24 13.58 -8.37 4.10
C VAL A 24 14.95 -8.55 3.47
N MET A 25 15.45 -7.54 2.76
CA MET A 25 16.81 -7.53 2.23
C MET A 25 17.87 -7.52 3.34
N ALA A 26 17.62 -6.82 4.46
CA ALA A 26 18.54 -6.81 5.59
C ALA A 26 18.57 -8.16 6.33
N LEU A 27 17.43 -8.85 6.39
CA LEU A 27 17.32 -10.14 7.07
C LEU A 27 17.83 -11.31 6.23
N SER A 28 17.78 -11.21 4.90
CA SER A 28 18.11 -12.33 4.01
C SER A 28 19.46 -12.16 3.30
N PRO A 29 20.43 -13.09 3.51
CA PRO A 29 21.74 -13.00 2.88
C PRO A 29 21.77 -13.48 1.42
N TYR A 30 20.68 -14.06 0.89
CA TYR A 30 20.65 -14.66 -0.45
C TYR A 30 20.55 -13.61 -1.57
N ARG A 31 21.46 -13.69 -2.56
CA ARG A 31 21.46 -12.79 -3.73
C ARG A 31 20.14 -12.83 -4.52
N SER A 32 19.51 -14.00 -4.65
CA SER A 32 18.23 -14.15 -5.38
C SER A 32 17.11 -13.33 -4.74
N HIS A 33 17.06 -13.26 -3.40
CA HIS A 33 16.06 -12.45 -2.70
C HIS A 33 16.32 -10.97 -2.92
N ARG A 34 17.58 -10.55 -2.97
CA ARG A 34 17.95 -9.15 -3.25
C ARG A 34 17.53 -8.71 -4.66
N VAL A 35 17.74 -9.56 -5.67
CA VAL A 35 17.30 -9.28 -7.06
C VAL A 35 15.78 -9.16 -7.12
N LEU A 36 15.04 -10.08 -6.48
CA LEU A 36 13.57 -10.04 -6.47
C LEU A 36 13.03 -8.81 -5.71
N SER A 37 13.67 -8.44 -4.60
CA SER A 37 13.38 -7.20 -3.85
C SER A 37 13.57 -5.94 -4.71
N TRP A 38 14.67 -5.83 -5.46
CA TRP A 38 14.87 -4.72 -6.40
C TRP A 38 13.80 -4.69 -7.49
N GLY A 39 13.36 -5.87 -7.97
CA GLY A 39 12.22 -5.99 -8.86
C GLY A 39 10.93 -5.42 -8.26
N PHE A 40 10.60 -5.78 -7.02
CA PHE A 40 9.43 -5.23 -6.33
C PHE A 40 9.51 -3.72 -6.13
N ILE A 41 10.69 -3.17 -5.80
CA ILE A 41 10.88 -1.71 -5.70
C ILE A 41 10.62 -1.05 -7.06
N ALA A 42 11.15 -1.62 -8.15
CA ALA A 42 10.92 -1.09 -9.49
C ALA A 42 9.43 -1.08 -9.87
N VAL A 43 8.70 -2.16 -9.62
CA VAL A 43 7.25 -2.22 -9.90
C VAL A 43 6.47 -1.25 -9.01
N ALA A 44 6.84 -1.11 -7.74
CA ALA A 44 6.22 -0.12 -6.84
C ALA A 44 6.49 1.32 -7.29
N CYS A 45 7.68 1.63 -7.81
CA CYS A 45 7.98 2.93 -8.39
C CYS A 45 7.13 3.20 -9.64
N ILE A 46 7.01 2.22 -10.54
CA ILE A 46 6.17 2.34 -11.73
C ILE A 46 4.72 2.62 -11.31
N TRP A 47 4.17 1.84 -10.38
CA TRP A 47 2.82 2.07 -9.86
C TRP A 47 2.64 3.46 -9.25
N MET A 48 3.60 3.92 -8.45
CA MET A 48 3.56 5.25 -7.84
C MET A 48 3.52 6.34 -8.92
N VAL A 49 4.42 6.26 -9.90
CA VAL A 49 4.50 7.23 -11.00
C VAL A 49 3.20 7.19 -11.82
N THR A 50 2.75 6.02 -12.26
CA THR A 50 1.50 5.92 -13.06
C THR A 50 0.30 6.44 -12.29
N SER A 51 0.22 6.19 -10.98
CA SER A 51 -0.87 6.68 -10.14
C SER A 51 -0.79 8.20 -9.98
N VAL A 52 0.36 8.75 -9.58
CA VAL A 52 0.51 10.21 -9.40
C VAL A 52 0.23 10.96 -10.69
N PHE A 53 0.79 10.53 -11.83
CA PHE A 53 0.54 11.15 -13.12
C PHE A 53 -0.91 10.98 -13.56
N GLY A 54 -1.50 9.81 -13.38
CA GLY A 54 -2.89 9.59 -13.74
C GLY A 54 -3.87 10.40 -12.88
N PHE A 55 -3.60 10.59 -11.57
CA PHE A 55 -4.35 11.50 -10.71
C PHE A 55 -4.05 12.99 -10.99
N ALA A 56 -2.86 13.32 -11.48
CA ALA A 56 -2.49 14.70 -11.82
C ALA A 56 -3.10 15.20 -13.14
N PHE A 57 -3.27 14.32 -14.12
CA PHE A 57 -3.72 14.65 -15.47
C PHE A 57 -5.15 14.15 -15.80
N GLN A 58 -6.02 14.03 -14.80
CA GLN A 58 -7.36 13.44 -14.98
C GLN A 58 -8.31 14.19 -15.93
N CYS A 59 -8.03 15.46 -16.24
CA CYS A 59 -8.85 16.31 -17.12
C CYS A 59 -7.98 17.13 -18.07
N THR A 60 -8.47 17.38 -19.29
CA THR A 60 -7.75 18.12 -20.34
C THR A 60 -7.51 19.60 -19.97
N SER A 61 -6.29 20.08 -20.25
CA SER A 61 -5.82 21.47 -20.08
C SER A 61 -6.76 22.48 -20.77
N PRO A 62 -7.16 23.59 -20.11
CA PRO A 62 -6.31 24.46 -19.28
C PRO A 62 -6.66 24.54 -17.79
N HIS A 63 -7.70 23.83 -17.34
CA HIS A 63 -8.16 23.91 -15.94
C HIS A 63 -8.42 22.49 -15.37
N PRO A 64 -7.38 21.69 -15.09
CA PRO A 64 -7.52 20.32 -14.59
C PRO A 64 -8.25 20.22 -13.23
N TRP A 65 -8.42 21.36 -12.54
CA TRP A 65 -9.12 21.54 -11.27
C TRP A 65 -10.63 21.82 -11.41
N LYS A 66 -11.16 22.08 -12.61
CA LYS A 66 -12.60 22.29 -12.84
C LYS A 66 -13.25 20.97 -13.24
N PHE A 67 -13.98 20.38 -12.29
CA PHE A 67 -14.63 19.07 -12.42
C PHE A 67 -15.96 19.08 -13.19
N ILE A 68 -16.41 20.25 -13.65
CA ILE A 68 -17.69 20.45 -14.34
C ILE A 68 -17.41 20.74 -15.82
N ASN A 69 -17.95 19.88 -16.70
CA ASN A 69 -18.11 20.07 -18.17
C ASN A 69 -16.92 19.82 -19.12
N HIS A 70 -15.93 18.99 -18.79
CA HIS A 70 -14.93 18.53 -19.78
C HIS A 70 -14.75 17.01 -19.77
N ASP A 71 -14.38 16.44 -20.93
CA ASP A 71 -14.01 15.05 -21.17
C ASP A 71 -12.86 14.62 -20.25
N CYS A 72 -13.18 14.33 -18.99
CA CYS A 72 -12.25 13.77 -18.02
C CYS A 72 -12.24 12.24 -18.15
N ILE A 73 -11.11 11.62 -17.84
CA ILE A 73 -11.03 10.16 -17.72
C ILE A 73 -12.01 9.70 -16.63
N ASP A 74 -12.64 8.54 -16.84
CA ASP A 74 -13.49 7.89 -15.85
C ASP A 74 -12.69 7.66 -14.55
N ARG A 75 -12.97 8.51 -13.56
CA ARG A 75 -12.25 8.56 -12.28
C ARG A 75 -12.46 7.28 -11.49
N VAL A 76 -13.63 6.66 -11.61
CA VAL A 76 -13.96 5.43 -10.90
C VAL A 76 -13.18 4.28 -11.51
N ALA A 77 -13.16 4.17 -12.85
CA ALA A 77 -12.40 3.15 -13.55
C ALA A 77 -10.88 3.28 -13.29
N PHE A 78 -10.34 4.50 -13.31
CA PHE A 78 -8.92 4.73 -13.03
C PHE A 78 -8.56 4.44 -11.57
N TYR A 79 -9.39 4.88 -10.62
CA TYR A 79 -9.20 4.58 -9.20
C TYR A 79 -9.25 3.06 -8.93
N ALA A 80 -10.19 2.35 -9.56
CA ALA A 80 -10.31 0.90 -9.47
C ALA A 80 -9.05 0.18 -9.98
N PHE A 81 -8.50 0.63 -11.12
CA PHE A 81 -7.26 0.09 -11.66
C PHE A 81 -6.08 0.30 -10.70
N VAL A 82 -5.94 1.51 -10.15
CA VAL A 82 -4.87 1.83 -9.19
C VAL A 82 -4.98 0.97 -7.93
N GLU A 83 -6.18 0.85 -7.35
CA GLU A 83 -6.43 0.03 -6.17
C GLU A 83 -6.21 -1.46 -6.43
N ALA A 84 -6.65 -1.98 -7.58
CA ALA A 84 -6.43 -3.37 -7.96
C ALA A 84 -4.94 -3.69 -8.12
N PHE A 85 -4.18 -2.80 -8.77
CA PHE A 85 -2.74 -2.97 -8.91
C PHE A 85 -2.02 -2.85 -7.56
N ASN A 86 -2.47 -1.92 -6.71
CA ASN A 86 -1.98 -1.77 -5.35
C ASN A 86 -2.17 -3.06 -4.53
N ALA A 87 -3.36 -3.67 -4.61
CA ALA A 87 -3.70 -4.93 -3.96
C ALA A 87 -2.84 -6.11 -4.46
N ILE A 88 -2.59 -6.20 -5.75
CA ILE A 88 -1.70 -7.23 -6.34
C ILE A 88 -0.28 -7.07 -5.79
N LEU A 89 0.24 -5.84 -5.80
CA LEU A 89 1.56 -5.53 -5.23
C LEU A 89 1.63 -5.88 -3.74
N ASP A 90 0.61 -5.53 -2.99
CA ASP A 90 0.54 -5.82 -1.56
C ASP A 90 0.49 -7.32 -1.27
N THR A 91 -0.25 -8.08 -2.09
CA THR A 91 -0.30 -9.55 -1.98
C THR A 91 1.07 -10.16 -2.29
N GLY A 92 1.72 -9.73 -3.38
CA GLY A 92 3.05 -10.20 -3.76
C GLY A 92 4.11 -9.88 -2.71
N LEU A 93 4.10 -8.64 -2.20
CA LEU A 93 4.97 -8.18 -1.11
C LEU A 93 4.71 -8.84 0.22
N ALA A 94 3.60 -9.52 0.37
CA ALA A 94 3.27 -10.18 1.60
C ALA A 94 3.56 -11.70 1.47
N ILE A 95 3.43 -12.30 0.27
CA ILE A 95 3.82 -13.70 -0.01
C ILE A 95 5.35 -13.83 0.00
N PHE A 96 6.05 -12.91 -0.67
CA PHE A 96 7.51 -12.94 -0.82
C PHE A 96 8.26 -13.01 0.53
N PRO A 97 8.08 -12.07 1.48
CA PRO A 97 8.76 -12.15 2.78
C PRO A 97 8.29 -13.35 3.59
N SER A 98 7.02 -13.74 3.48
CA SER A 98 6.51 -14.92 4.17
C SER A 98 7.24 -16.17 3.70
N ALA A 99 7.40 -16.37 2.40
CA ALA A 99 8.16 -17.49 1.82
C ALA A 99 9.63 -17.48 2.28
N VAL A 100 10.28 -16.31 2.28
CA VAL A 100 11.65 -16.14 2.77
C VAL A 100 11.76 -16.50 4.26
N ILE A 101 10.81 -16.05 5.09
CA ILE A 101 10.77 -16.36 6.53
C ILE A 101 10.45 -17.85 6.76
N TYR A 102 9.60 -18.48 5.96
CA TYR A 102 9.29 -19.91 6.07
C TYR A 102 10.54 -20.78 5.89
N GLY A 103 11.38 -20.44 4.91
CA GLY A 103 12.65 -21.12 4.65
C GLY A 103 13.76 -20.82 5.66
N THR A 104 13.60 -19.80 6.52
CA THR A 104 14.60 -19.39 7.50
C THR A 104 14.18 -19.88 8.90
N GLN A 105 15.15 -20.23 9.77
CA GLN A 105 14.91 -20.69 11.15
C GLN A 105 14.49 -19.54 12.10
N LEU A 106 13.51 -18.72 11.73
CA LEU A 106 12.93 -17.73 12.64
C LEU A 106 11.99 -18.42 13.64
N ALA A 107 12.02 -17.95 14.88
CA ALA A 107 11.13 -18.41 15.94
C ALA A 107 9.66 -18.24 15.55
N PHE A 108 8.81 -19.21 15.92
CA PHE A 108 7.40 -19.32 15.51
C PHE A 108 6.57 -18.04 15.75
N LYS A 109 6.93 -17.26 16.77
CA LYS A 109 6.32 -15.95 17.07
C LYS A 109 6.52 -14.93 15.95
N HIS A 110 7.67 -14.91 15.29
CA HIS A 110 7.95 -13.99 14.18
C HIS A 110 7.19 -14.40 12.90
N LYS A 111 7.03 -15.71 12.68
CA LYS A 111 6.19 -16.27 11.60
C LYS A 111 4.73 -15.86 11.80
N ALA A 112 4.20 -16.02 13.00
CA ALA A 112 2.81 -15.66 13.31
C ALA A 112 2.51 -14.16 13.12
N ILE A 113 3.43 -13.28 13.50
CA ILE A 113 3.26 -11.84 13.33
C ILE A 113 3.22 -11.44 11.85
N ALA A 114 4.12 -11.99 11.03
CA ALA A 114 4.11 -11.75 9.58
C ALA A 114 2.78 -12.21 8.94
N ILE A 115 2.27 -13.37 9.35
CA ILE A 115 0.98 -13.91 8.88
C ILE A 115 -0.21 -13.03 9.33
N CYS A 116 -0.22 -12.54 10.57
CA CYS A 116 -1.27 -11.63 11.05
C CYS A 116 -1.29 -10.32 10.25
N PHE A 117 -0.12 -9.72 9.99
CA PHE A 117 -0.05 -8.51 9.17
C PHE A 117 -0.45 -8.78 7.71
N PHE A 118 -0.10 -9.95 7.17
CA PHE A 118 -0.53 -10.40 5.85
C PHE A 118 -2.07 -10.49 5.74
N MET A 119 -2.73 -11.11 6.72
CA MET A 119 -4.18 -11.25 6.74
C MET A 119 -4.91 -9.89 6.79
N SER A 120 -4.35 -8.91 7.52
CA SER A 120 -4.95 -7.58 7.59
C SER A 120 -4.97 -6.86 6.23
N ARG A 121 -3.99 -7.12 5.35
CA ARG A 121 -3.97 -6.54 4.00
C ARG A 121 -5.04 -7.14 3.09
N ILE A 122 -5.35 -8.43 3.22
CA ILE A 122 -6.47 -9.05 2.50
C ILE A 122 -7.80 -8.40 2.90
N PHE A 123 -8.00 -8.16 4.20
CA PHE A 123 -9.22 -7.52 4.69
C PHE A 123 -9.40 -6.10 4.12
N VAL A 124 -8.31 -5.34 4.05
CA VAL A 124 -8.27 -4.01 3.42
C VAL A 124 -8.66 -4.07 1.94
N VAL A 125 -8.14 -5.03 1.17
CA VAL A 125 -8.50 -5.19 -0.25
C VAL A 125 -9.98 -5.51 -0.42
N ILE A 126 -10.53 -6.41 0.40
CA ILE A 126 -11.97 -6.74 0.38
C ILE A 126 -12.82 -5.50 0.68
N ALA A 127 -12.41 -4.70 1.68
CA ALA A 127 -13.10 -3.46 2.02
C ALA A 127 -13.04 -2.42 0.87
N SER A 128 -11.89 -2.26 0.21
CA SER A 128 -11.76 -1.38 -0.98
C SER A 128 -12.66 -1.84 -2.13
N VAL A 129 -12.74 -3.15 -2.41
CA VAL A 129 -13.61 -3.69 -3.46
C VAL A 129 -15.09 -3.48 -3.12
N ALA A 130 -15.49 -3.74 -1.88
CA ALA A 130 -16.85 -3.48 -1.42
C ALA A 130 -17.23 -2.00 -1.55
N GLN A 131 -16.29 -1.11 -1.20
CA GLN A 131 -16.46 0.33 -1.39
C GLN A 131 -16.63 0.68 -2.88
N LEU A 132 -15.87 0.06 -3.77
CA LEU A 132 -15.93 0.30 -5.20
C LEU A 132 -17.28 -0.10 -5.82
N VAL A 133 -17.87 -1.20 -5.34
CA VAL A 133 -19.23 -1.63 -5.72
C VAL A 133 -20.29 -0.64 -5.24
N VAL A 134 -20.11 -0.07 -4.04
CA VAL A 134 -21.02 0.95 -3.51
C VAL A 134 -20.90 2.27 -4.30
N ILE A 135 -19.67 2.67 -4.66
CA ILE A 135 -19.38 3.83 -5.51
C ILE A 135 -20.08 3.71 -6.87
N TYR A 136 -20.03 2.52 -7.49
CA TYR A 136 -20.62 2.29 -8.81
C TYR A 136 -22.16 2.25 -8.82
N SER A 137 -22.78 2.09 -7.65
CA SER A 137 -24.25 2.04 -7.51
C SER A 137 -24.90 3.35 -7.06
N GLN A 138 -24.12 4.37 -6.70
CA GLN A 138 -24.65 5.68 -6.32
C GLN A 138 -24.68 6.67 -7.49
N ALA A 139 -25.74 7.48 -7.56
CA ALA A 139 -25.95 8.50 -8.60
C ALA A 139 -25.27 9.85 -8.29
N GLU A 140 -24.79 10.07 -7.07
CA GLU A 140 -24.04 11.26 -6.64
C GLU A 140 -22.53 11.01 -6.64
N ASP A 141 -21.73 12.07 -6.77
CA ASP A 141 -20.26 12.02 -6.80
C ASP A 141 -19.67 11.30 -5.56
N PRO A 142 -19.20 10.04 -5.69
CA PRO A 142 -18.87 9.20 -4.53
C PRO A 142 -17.65 9.68 -3.75
N PHE A 143 -16.78 10.42 -4.43
CA PHE A 143 -15.56 11.03 -3.85
C PHE A 143 -15.85 12.16 -2.86
N LEU A 144 -17.07 12.69 -2.84
CA LEU A 144 -17.50 13.73 -1.90
C LEU A 144 -18.15 13.16 -0.64
N SER A 145 -18.39 11.84 -0.60
CA SER A 145 -18.99 11.18 0.55
C SER A 145 -18.00 11.08 1.72
N TRP A 146 -18.46 11.44 2.92
CA TRP A 146 -17.69 11.31 4.17
C TRP A 146 -17.24 9.85 4.40
N THR A 147 -18.05 8.88 3.98
CA THR A 147 -17.75 7.45 4.08
C THR A 147 -16.52 7.09 3.25
N PHE A 148 -16.34 7.73 2.09
CA PHE A 148 -15.17 7.49 1.25
C PHE A 148 -13.88 7.95 1.93
N ALA A 149 -13.88 9.17 2.47
CA ALA A 149 -12.73 9.74 3.16
C ALA A 149 -12.31 8.91 4.39
N LEU A 150 -13.28 8.45 5.19
CA LEU A 150 -12.99 7.63 6.37
C LEU A 150 -12.36 6.29 6.01
N LEU A 151 -12.86 5.61 4.98
CA LEU A 151 -12.32 4.34 4.55
C LEU A 151 -10.86 4.49 4.08
N VAL A 152 -10.56 5.51 3.27
CA VAL A 152 -9.17 5.79 2.84
C VAL A 152 -8.25 6.07 4.03
N MET A 153 -8.72 6.81 5.05
CA MET A 153 -7.94 7.06 6.26
C MET A 153 -7.67 5.77 7.07
N ILE A 154 -8.68 4.90 7.21
CA ILE A 154 -8.54 3.61 7.89
C ILE A 154 -7.54 2.73 7.15
N ILE A 155 -7.68 2.64 5.82
CA ILE A 155 -6.78 1.87 4.94
C ILE A 155 -5.34 2.37 5.08
N GLN A 156 -5.13 3.69 5.08
CA GLN A 156 -3.79 4.26 5.26
C GLN A 156 -3.20 3.91 6.62
N SER A 157 -3.99 4.05 7.68
CA SER A 157 -3.56 3.82 9.05
C SER A 157 -3.18 2.35 9.26
N LEU A 158 -3.99 1.42 8.76
CA LEU A 158 -3.69 -0.02 8.75
C LEU A 158 -2.45 -0.33 7.89
N GLY A 159 -2.29 0.34 6.75
CA GLY A 159 -1.09 0.26 5.91
C GLY A 159 0.19 0.65 6.65
N ILE A 160 0.15 1.71 7.46
CA ILE A 160 1.30 2.16 8.26
C ILE A 160 1.57 1.17 9.40
N ILE A 161 0.54 0.77 10.15
CA ILE A 161 0.67 -0.18 11.25
C ILE A 161 1.27 -1.50 10.76
N THR A 162 0.84 -1.99 9.60
CA THR A 162 1.37 -3.21 8.98
C THR A 162 2.82 -3.06 8.53
N ALA A 163 3.22 -1.89 8.04
CA ALA A 163 4.59 -1.62 7.64
C ALA A 163 5.54 -1.52 8.83
N CYS A 164 5.12 -0.87 9.93
CA CYS A 164 5.95 -0.66 11.12
C CYS A 164 5.92 -1.86 12.10
N GLY A 165 4.84 -2.63 12.10
CA GLY A 165 4.64 -3.78 12.96
C GLY A 165 5.80 -4.79 13.02
N PRO A 166 6.30 -5.32 11.89
CA PRO A 166 7.41 -6.25 11.89
C PRO A 166 8.73 -5.64 12.39
N TYR A 167 8.90 -4.31 12.33
CA TYR A 167 10.09 -3.61 12.84
C TYR A 167 10.07 -3.39 14.36
N LEU A 168 8.88 -3.13 14.90
CA LEU A 168 8.73 -2.75 16.32
C LEU A 168 9.25 -3.87 17.24
N LYS A 169 9.07 -5.13 16.84
CA LYS A 169 9.44 -6.28 17.68
C LYS A 169 10.96 -6.50 17.84
N PRO A 170 11.77 -6.65 16.78
CA PRO A 170 13.22 -6.78 16.95
C PRO A 170 13.83 -5.55 17.63
N PHE A 171 13.27 -4.36 17.42
CA PHE A 171 13.66 -3.16 18.14
C PHE A 171 13.37 -3.26 19.65
N LEU A 172 12.14 -3.63 20.03
CA LEU A 172 11.76 -3.79 21.45
C LEU A 172 12.54 -4.93 22.13
N ASP A 173 12.77 -6.04 21.44
CA ASP A 173 13.56 -7.16 21.97
C ASP A 173 15.04 -6.72 22.19
N GLY A 174 15.58 -5.85 21.33
CA GLY A 174 16.91 -5.23 21.51
C GLY A 174 16.99 -4.26 22.70
N VAL A 175 15.94 -3.46 22.94
CA VAL A 175 15.83 -2.57 24.11
C VAL A 175 15.79 -3.39 25.40
N ASN A 176 15.00 -4.46 25.42
CA ASN A 176 14.85 -5.31 26.61
C ASN A 176 16.12 -6.14 26.93
N SER A 177 16.99 -6.34 25.93
CA SER A 177 18.26 -7.06 26.08
C SER A 177 19.41 -6.18 26.61
N GLY A 178 19.18 -4.88 26.83
CA GLY A 178 20.21 -3.95 27.33
C GLY A 178 21.33 -3.64 26.33
N MET A 179 21.19 -4.03 25.06
CA MET A 179 22.26 -3.96 24.05
C MET A 179 22.36 -2.59 23.34
N ILE A 180 21.80 -1.53 23.95
CA ILE A 180 21.89 -0.14 23.48
C ILE A 180 22.66 0.75 24.48
N GLY A 181 23.42 0.12 25.39
CA GLY A 181 24.37 0.77 26.28
C GLY A 181 25.77 0.21 26.08
#